data_AF-A0A850HL90-F1
#
_entry.id   AF-A0A850HL90-F1
#
_cell.length_a   1.000
_cell.length_b   1.000
_cell.length_c   1.000
_cell.angle_alpha   90.00
_cell.angle_beta   90.00
_cell.angle_gamma   90.00
#
_symmetry.space_group_name_H-M   'P 1'
#
loop_
_entity.id
_entity.type
_entity.pdbx_description
1 polymer ?
#
loop_
_entity_poly.entity_id
_entity_poly.type
_entity_poly.pdbx_seq_one_letter_code
_entity_poly.pdbx_strand_id
1 'polypeptide(L)' 'MDMCKALEDLRQEGIDIGIERGVEHGVEIGVTHFIEAFQEMGMSYEDTVRKLREKFGLTEENAEQKMKECWKIG' A
#
# COMPACT_ATOMS: atom_id res chain seq x y z
N MET A 1 -36.63 5.36 -15.95
CA MET A 1 -35.32 5.55 -15.31
C MET A 1 -35.30 6.98 -14.82
N ASP A 2 -35.11 7.20 -13.53
CA ASP A 2 -35.04 8.54 -12.95
C ASP A 2 -33.65 9.12 -13.22
N MET A 3 -33.60 10.21 -13.98
CA MET A 3 -32.35 10.86 -14.40
C MET A 3 -31.56 11.40 -13.20
N CYS A 4 -32.24 11.89 -12.16
CA CYS A 4 -31.60 12.38 -10.95
C CYS A 4 -30.92 11.25 -10.21
N LYS A 5 -31.59 10.10 -10.11
CA LYS A 5 -31.01 8.89 -9.50
C LYS A 5 -29.78 8.40 -10.26
N ALA A 6 -29.84 8.34 -11.59
CA ALA A 6 -28.69 7.92 -12.40
C ALA A 6 -27.46 8.83 -12.21
N LEU A 7 -27.67 10.14 -12.02
CA LEU A 7 -26.57 11.07 -11.74
C LEU A 7 -26.00 10.89 -10.33
N GLU A 8 -26.85 10.62 -9.34
CA GLU A 8 -26.42 10.33 -7.97
C GLU A 8 -25.60 9.04 -7.90
N ASP A 9 -26.06 7.98 -8.58
CA ASP A 9 -25.37 6.69 -8.67
C ASP A 9 -23.97 6.87 -9.30
N LEU A 10 -23.88 7.56 -10.45
CA LEU A 10 -22.60 7.86 -11.09
C LEU A 10 -21.64 8.67 -10.20
N ARG A 11 -22.18 9.63 -9.44
CA ARG A 11 -21.37 10.41 -8.50
C ARG A 11 -20.83 9.53 -7.37
N GLN A 12 -21.68 8.65 -6.82
CA GLN A 12 -21.27 7.76 -5.74
C GLN A 12 -20.22 6.75 -6.21
N GLU A 13 -20.41 6.15 -7.39
CA GLU A 13 -19.41 5.28 -8.02
C GLU A 13 -18.06 6.00 -8.18
N GLY A 14 -18.07 7.25 -8.65
CA GLY A 14 -16.85 8.04 -8.78
C GLY A 14 -16.14 8.30 -7.44
N ILE A 15 -16.89 8.52 -6.37
CA ILE A 15 -16.35 8.70 -5.01
C ILE A 15 -15.74 7.38 -4.52
N ASP A 16 -16.47 6.27 -4.67
CA ASP A 16 -16.03 4.95 -4.19
C ASP A 16 -14.75 4.52 -4.90
N ILE A 17 -14.68 4.68 -6.23
CA ILE A 17 -13.47 4.44 -7.03
C ILE A 17 -12.31 5.35 -6.57
N GLY A 18 -12.60 6.62 -6.30
CA GLY A 18 -11.60 7.58 -5.83
C GLY A 18 -11.00 7.19 -4.47
N ILE A 19 -11.86 6.75 -3.54
CA ILE A 19 -11.44 6.29 -2.22
C ILE A 19 -10.61 5.01 -2.34
N GLU A 20 -11.08 4.02 -3.10
CA GLU A 20 -10.38 2.75 -3.29
C GLU A 20 -8.97 2.97 -3.86
N ARG A 21 -8.85 3.73 -4.96
CA ARG A 21 -7.55 4.04 -5.58
C ARG A 21 -6.64 4.84 -4.66
N GLY A 22 -7.21 5.79 -3.92
CA GLY A 22 -6.46 6.61 -2.97
C GLY A 22 -5.87 5.80 -1.83
N VAL A 23 -6.64 4.84 -1.28
CA VAL A 23 -6.17 3.91 -0.25
C VAL A 23 -5.08 2.99 -0.81
N GLU A 24 -5.30 2.41 -1.99
CA GLU A 24 -4.33 1.51 -2.64
C GLU A 24 -2.98 2.21 -2.88
N HIS A 25 -2.98 3.39 -3.50
CA HIS A 25 -1.76 4.17 -3.72
C HIS A 25 -1.10 4.60 -2.40
N GLY A 26 -1.89 5.01 -1.42
CA GLY A 26 -1.37 5.41 -0.11
C GLY A 26 -0.66 4.26 0.61
N VAL A 27 -1.21 3.06 0.55
CA VAL A 27 -0.59 1.85 1.11
C VAL A 27 0.70 1.51 0.38
N GLU A 28 0.72 1.55 -0.96
CA GLU A 28 1.91 1.23 -1.75
C GLU A 28 3.09 2.20 -1.47
N ILE A 29 2.81 3.50 -1.45
CA ILE A 29 3.81 4.52 -1.10
C ILE A 29 4.28 4.33 0.35
N GLY A 30 3.34 4.08 1.27
CA GLY A 30 3.65 3.85 2.68
C GLY A 30 4.56 2.65 2.92
N VAL A 31 4.32 1.53 2.22
CA VAL A 31 5.18 0.34 2.28
C VAL A 31 6.59 0.66 1.78
N THR A 32 6.70 1.33 0.64
CA THR A 32 8.01 1.70 0.06
C THR A 32 8.83 2.54 1.03
N HIS A 33 8.28 3.64 1.53
CA HIS A 33 8.99 4.53 2.45
C HIS A 33 9.27 3.88 3.81
N PHE A 34 8.42 2.96 4.26
CA PHE A 34 8.69 2.19 5.47
C PHE A 34 9.95 1.34 5.32
N ILE A 35 10.10 0.64 4.18
CA ILE A 35 11.28 -0.18 3.88
C ILE A 35 12.53 0.70 3.79
N GLU A 36 12.47 1.79 3.03
CA GLU A 36 13.60 2.71 2.85
C GLU A 36 14.06 3.31 4.18
N ALA A 37 13.14 3.82 5.01
CA ALA A 37 13.48 4.38 6.31
C ALA A 37 14.12 3.35 7.24
N PHE A 38 13.64 2.11 7.24
CA PHE A 38 14.20 1.05 8.07
C PHE A 38 15.61 0.67 7.61
N GLN A 39 15.81 0.60 6.30
CA GLN A 39 17.13 0.38 5.72
C GLN A 39 18.11 1.52 6.09
N GLU A 40 17.68 2.78 5.96
CA GLU A 40 18.50 3.96 6.32
C GLU A 40 18.87 3.99 7.80
N MET A 41 17.99 3.48 8.67
CA MET A 41 18.25 3.31 10.10
C MET A 41 19.13 2.09 10.45
N GLY A 42 19.57 1.32 9.44
CA GLY A 42 20.44 0.16 9.63
C GLY A 42 19.72 -1.10 10.13
N MET A 43 18.40 -1.19 9.94
CA MET A 43 17.64 -2.42 10.22
C MET A 43 18.09 -3.54 9.29
N SER A 44 18.05 -4.77 9.76
CA SER A 44 18.31 -5.94 8.92
C SER A 44 17.17 -6.16 7.92
N TYR A 45 17.47 -6.87 6.82
CA TYR A 45 16.44 -7.28 5.85
C TYR A 45 15.36 -8.11 6.54
N GLU A 46 15.76 -9.10 7.36
CA GLU A 46 14.85 -10.01 8.09
C GLU A 46 13.96 -9.28 9.10
N ASP A 47 14.51 -8.33 9.88
CA ASP A 47 13.72 -7.53 10.80
C ASP A 47 12.73 -6.62 10.08
N THR A 48 13.14 -6.09 8.93
CA THR A 48 12.27 -5.24 8.11
C THR A 48 11.12 -6.05 7.51
N VAL A 49 11.38 -7.26 6.95
CA VAL A 49 10.33 -8.19 6.49
C VAL A 49 9.32 -8.47 7.60
N ARG A 50 9.81 -8.82 8.79
CA ARG A 50 8.95 -9.12 9.95
C ARG A 50 8.09 -7.92 10.33
N LYS A 51 8.70 -6.72 10.41
CA LYS A 51 7.99 -5.50 10.78
C LYS A 51 6.99 -5.06 9.72
N LEU A 52 7.31 -5.26 8.45
CA LEU A 52 6.42 -4.98 7.33
C LEU A 52 5.15 -5.84 7.41
N ARG A 53 5.30 -7.14 7.70
CA ARG A 53 4.16 -8.05 7.95
C ARG A 53 3.32 -7.61 9.14
N GLU A 54 3.96 -7.30 10.26
CA GLU A 54 3.28 -6.88 11.51
C GLU A 54 2.47 -5.59 11.32
N LYS A 55 2.99 -4.62 10.54
CA LYS A 55 2.38 -3.28 10.41
C LYS A 55 1.38 -3.14 9.28
N PHE A 56 1.60 -3.85 8.17
CA PHE A 56 0.74 -3.76 6.98
C PHE A 56 -0.14 -5.00 6.78
N GLY A 57 -0.07 -5.98 7.69
CA GLY A 57 -0.88 -7.20 7.60
C GLY A 57 -0.55 -8.06 6.38
N LEU A 58 0.66 -7.94 5.84
CA LEU A 58 1.08 -8.66 4.64
C LEU A 58 1.37 -10.13 4.94
N THR A 59 1.11 -10.98 3.95
CA THR A 59 1.66 -12.35 3.92
C THR A 59 3.18 -12.29 3.81
N GLU A 60 3.83 -13.40 4.15
CA GLU A 60 5.27 -13.52 4.00
C GLU A 60 5.72 -13.33 2.54
N GLU A 61 5.01 -13.96 1.60
CA GLU A 61 5.26 -13.82 0.17
C GLU A 61 5.15 -12.36 -0.30
N ASN A 62 4.09 -11.65 0.08
CA ASN A 62 3.90 -10.25 -0.34
C ASN A 62 4.94 -9.32 0.29
N ALA A 63 5.30 -9.56 1.56
CA ALA A 63 6.34 -8.79 2.22
C ALA A 63 7.71 -9.00 1.55
N GLU A 64 8.06 -10.26 1.23
CA GLU A 64 9.30 -10.59 0.52
C GLU A 64 9.34 -10.00 -0.89
N GLN A 65 8.21 -10.00 -1.61
CA GLN A 65 8.14 -9.36 -2.92
C GLN A 65 8.40 -7.85 -2.81
N LYS A 66 7.75 -7.16 -1.88
CA LYS A 66 7.96 -5.72 -1.67
C LYS A 66 9.37 -5.39 -1.21
N MET A 67 9.96 -6.23 -0.36
CA MET A 67 11.36 -6.10 0.03
C MET A 67 12.31 -6.25 -1.16
N LYS A 68 12.08 -7.21 -2.07
CA LYS A 68 12.88 -7.35 -3.30
C LYS A 68 12.77 -6.16 -4.24
N GLU A 69 11.58 -5.55 -4.34
CA GLU A 69 11.34 -4.38 -5.19
C GLU A 69 12.02 -3.11 -4.64
N CYS A 70 12.04 -2.93 -3.31
CA CYS A 70 12.44 -1.66 -2.68
C CYS A 70 13.83 -1.68 -2.01
N TRP A 71 14.32 -2.84 -1.57
CA TRP A 71 15.55 -2.93 -0.78
C TRP A 71 16.79 -2.74 -1.64
N LYS A 72 17.58 -1.70 -1.35
CA LYS A 72 18.80 -1.39 -2.12
C LYS A 72 19.93 -2.31 -1.65
N ILE A 73 20.57 -3.05 -2.55
CA ILE A 73 21.77 -3.83 -2.17
C ILE A 73 22.93 -2.83 -2.04
N GLY A 74 23.46 -2.69 -0.83
CA GLY A 74 24.63 -1.85 -0.52
C GLY A 74 25.95 -2.49 -0.91
#